data_AF-A0A843RC51-F1
#
_entry.id   AF-A0A843RC51-F1
#
_cell.length_a   1.000
_cell.length_b   1.000
_cell.length_c   1.000
_cell.angle_alpha   90.00
_cell.angle_beta   90.00
_cell.angle_gamma   90.00
#
_symmetry.space_group_name_H-M   'P 1'
#
loop_
_entity.id
_entity.type
_entity.pdbx_description
1 polymer ?
#
loop_
_entity_poly.entity_id
_entity_poly.type
_entity_poly.pdbx_seq_one_letter_code
_entity_poly.pdbx_strand_id
1 'polypeptide(L)' 'MTAAQLFAAARRARPEIPEALGRGDFVPLMGWLAEHVHAQASSAGFETIVEQATGEPLNPEIFKAHLKARYLPEA' A
#
# COMPACT_ATOMS: atom_id res chain seq x y z
N MET A 1 7.51 -6.80 1.98
CA MET A 1 7.64 -6.18 0.65
C MET A 1 6.29 -5.71 0.12
N THR A 2 5.35 -6.60 -0.16
CA THR A 2 4.00 -6.28 -0.70
C THR A 2 3.26 -5.20 0.09
N ALA A 3 3.29 -5.28 1.43
CA ALA A 3 2.64 -4.29 2.29
C ALA A 3 3.12 -2.86 2.04
N ALA A 4 4.41 -2.65 1.74
CA ALA A 4 4.94 -1.32 1.45
C ALA A 4 4.43 -0.78 0.11
N GLN A 5 4.31 -1.65 -0.90
CA GLN A 5 3.78 -1.29 -2.21
C GLN A 5 2.26 -1.02 -2.16
N LEU A 6 1.49 -1.87 -1.48
CA LEU A 6 0.07 -1.64 -1.24
C LEU A 6 -0.15 -0.33 -0.49
N PHE A 7 0.63 -0.06 0.56
CA PHE A 7 0.50 1.19 1.31
C PHE A 7 0.90 2.42 0.49
N ALA A 8 1.94 2.31 -0.35
CA ALA A 8 2.32 3.38 -1.26
C ALA A 8 1.24 3.67 -2.30
N ALA A 9 0.64 2.63 -2.89
CA ALA A 9 -0.47 2.75 -3.83
C ALA A 9 -1.72 3.34 -3.15
N ALA A 10 -2.07 2.85 -1.96
CA ALA A 10 -3.18 3.38 -1.17
C ALA A 10 -2.99 4.87 -0.88
N ARG A 11 -1.79 5.30 -0.44
CA ARG A 11 -1.48 6.71 -0.20
C ARG A 11 -1.53 7.57 -1.46
N ARG A 12 -1.18 7.03 -2.63
CA ARG A 12 -1.30 7.73 -3.90
C ARG A 12 -2.77 7.93 -4.29
N ALA A 13 -3.61 6.91 -4.06
CA ALA A 13 -5.04 6.96 -4.37
C ALA A 13 -5.84 7.80 -3.37
N ARG A 14 -5.44 7.77 -2.10
CA ARG A 14 -6.08 8.45 -0.97
C ARG A 14 -5.03 9.17 -0.12
N PRO A 15 -4.65 10.42 -0.50
CA PRO A 15 -3.62 11.20 0.19
C PRO A 15 -3.92 11.49 1.67
N GLU A 16 -5.17 11.37 2.10
CA GLU A 16 -5.64 11.59 3.47
C GLU A 16 -5.25 10.45 4.44
N ILE A 17 -4.85 9.28 3.93
CA ILE A 17 -4.56 8.09 4.76
C ILE A 17 -3.54 8.37 5.88
N PRO A 18 -2.38 9.00 5.66
CA PRO A 18 -1.40 9.20 6.72
C PRO A 18 -1.93 10.05 7.88
N GLU A 19 -2.71 11.09 7.56
CA GLU A 19 -3.29 11.99 8.56
C GLU A 19 -4.40 11.28 9.36
N ALA A 20 -5.26 10.52 8.68
CA ALA A 20 -6.31 9.72 9.32
C ALA A 20 -5.72 8.68 10.29
N LEU A 21 -4.66 7.97 9.87
CA LEU A 21 -3.95 7.02 10.73
C LEU A 21 -3.35 7.71 11.96
N GLY A 22 -2.82 8.93 11.82
CA GLY A 22 -2.33 9.72 12.95
C GLY A 22 -3.40 10.06 13.99
N ARG A 23 -4.68 10.09 13.59
CA ARG A 23 -5.83 10.27 14.47
C ARG A 23 -6.45 8.96 14.96
N GLY A 24 -5.90 7.80 14.58
CA GLY A 24 -6.49 6.50 14.86
C GLY A 24 -7.70 6.15 13.98
N ASP A 25 -7.93 6.89 12.90
CA ASP A 25 -8.94 6.57 11.90
C ASP A 25 -8.33 5.69 10.79
N PHE A 26 -8.74 4.42 10.76
CA PHE A 26 -8.29 3.42 9.80
C PHE A 26 -9.24 3.25 8.62
N VAL A 27 -10.40 3.92 8.62
CA VAL A 27 -11.46 3.72 7.62
C VAL A 27 -10.95 3.98 6.19
N PRO A 28 -10.16 5.04 5.90
CA PRO A 28 -9.71 5.30 4.53
C PRO A 28 -8.81 4.19 3.99
N LEU A 29 -7.88 3.68 4.81
CA LEU A 29 -6.97 2.61 4.41
C LEU A 29 -7.70 1.27 4.26
N MET A 30 -8.56 0.93 5.23
CA MET A 30 -9.31 -0.33 5.19
C MET A 30 -10.31 -0.36 4.03
N GLY A 31 -10.95 0.78 3.73
CA GLY A 31 -11.84 0.90 2.57
C GLY A 31 -11.10 0.68 1.25
N TRP A 32 -9.92 1.27 1.09
CA TRP A 32 -9.10 1.04 -0.11
C TRP A 32 -8.66 -0.43 -0.24
N LEU A 33 -8.18 -1.04 0.84
CA LEU A 33 -7.77 -2.45 0.85
C LEU A 33 -8.94 -3.41 0.59
N ALA A 34 -10.12 -3.10 1.14
CA ALA A 34 -11.33 -3.89 0.93
C ALA A 34 -11.67 -3.97 -0.57
N GLU A 35 -11.67 -2.83 -1.26
CA GLU A 35 -12.00 -2.72 -2.67
C GLU A 35 -10.93 -3.33 -3.59
N HIS A 36 -9.65 -3.03 -3.33
CA HIS A 36 -8.58 -3.32 -4.29
C HIS A 36 -7.87 -4.65 -4.03
N VAL A 37 -7.98 -5.23 -2.83
CA VAL A 37 -7.25 -6.44 -2.44
C VAL A 37 -8.18 -7.50 -1.87
N HIS A 38 -8.88 -7.19 -0.77
CA HIS A 38 -9.63 -8.20 -0.03
C HIS A 38 -10.81 -8.77 -0.82
N ALA A 39 -11.51 -7.93 -1.60
CA ALA A 39 -12.62 -8.37 -2.44
C ALA A 39 -12.20 -9.40 -3.51
N GLN A 40 -10.92 -9.40 -3.93
CA GLN A 40 -10.42 -10.34 -4.93
C GLN A 40 -10.18 -11.73 -4.33
N ALA A 41 -9.76 -11.81 -3.06
CA ALA A 41 -9.44 -13.08 -2.40
C ALA A 41 -8.54 -13.97 -3.28
N SER A 42 -8.99 -15.18 -3.63
CA SER A 42 -8.28 -16.12 -4.52
C SER A 42 -8.83 -16.14 -5.95
N SER A 43 -9.48 -15.07 -6.41
CA SER A 43 -10.04 -14.98 -7.77
C SER A 43 -8.96 -14.95 -8.86
N ALA A 44 -7.74 -14.52 -8.52
CA ALA A 44 -6.61 -14.43 -9.44
C ALA A 44 -5.28 -14.75 -8.75
N GLY A 45 -4.22 -14.86 -9.54
CA GLY A 45 -2.86 -15.07 -9.04
C GLY A 45 -2.33 -13.85 -8.28
N PHE A 46 -1.39 -14.10 -7.36
CA PHE A 46 -0.78 -13.05 -6.53
C PHE A 46 -0.25 -11.87 -7.35
N GLU A 47 0.52 -12.14 -8.41
CA GLU A 47 1.10 -11.09 -9.26
C GLU A 47 0.02 -10.22 -9.90
N THR A 48 -1.05 -10.85 -10.41
CA THR A 48 -2.19 -10.16 -11.01
C THR A 48 -2.90 -9.25 -10.00
N ILE A 49 -3.16 -9.74 -8.78
CA ILE A 49 -3.84 -8.94 -7.75
C ILE A 49 -2.97 -7.74 -7.35
N VAL A 50 -1.66 -7.94 -7.18
CA VAL A 50 -0.74 -6.85 -6.82
C VAL A 50 -0.64 -5.82 -7.94
N GLU A 51 -0.52 -6.26 -9.18
CA GLU A 51 -0.43 -5.36 -10.34
C GLU A 51 -1.73 -4.57 -10.53
N GLN A 52 -2.89 -5.20 -10.41
CA GLN A 52 -4.19 -4.52 -10.47
C GLN A 52 -4.37 -3.50 -9.34
N ALA A 53 -4.00 -3.87 -8.11
CA ALA A 53 -4.17 -2.99 -6.95
C ALA A 53 -3.19 -1.80 -6.96
N THR A 54 -1.97 -1.98 -7.49
CA THR A 54 -0.89 -1.01 -7.33
C THR A 54 -0.48 -0.30 -8.63
N GLY A 55 -0.88 -0.85 -9.77
CA GLY A 55 -0.56 -0.37 -11.11
C GLY A 55 0.81 -0.81 -11.63
N GLU A 56 1.56 -1.62 -10.87
CA GLU A 56 2.85 -2.18 -11.30
C GLU A 56 3.09 -3.57 -10.66
N PRO A 57 3.92 -4.43 -11.26
CA PRO A 57 4.36 -5.69 -10.63
C PRO A 57 5.04 -5.46 -9.27
N LEU A 58 5.23 -6.53 -8.49
CA LEU A 58 5.90 -6.41 -7.19
C LEU A 58 7.33 -5.84 -7.35
N ASN A 59 7.57 -4.69 -6.73
CA ASN A 59 8.79 -3.92 -6.87
C ASN A 59 9.55 -3.81 -5.52
N PRO A 60 10.73 -4.44 -5.37
CA PRO A 60 11.49 -4.40 -4.12
C PRO A 60 11.99 -3.00 -3.74
N GLU A 61 12.15 -2.09 -4.72
CA GLU A 61 12.63 -0.75 -4.45
C GLU A 61 11.65 0.06 -3.61
N ILE A 62 10.34 -0.20 -3.72
CA ILE A 62 9.33 0.45 -2.90
C ILE A 62 9.48 0.04 -1.42
N PHE A 63 9.78 -1.22 -1.16
CA PHE A 63 10.06 -1.68 0.20
C PHE A 63 11.35 -1.09 0.75
N LYS A 64 12.41 -1.02 -0.06
CA LYS A 64 13.67 -0.37 0.34
C LYS A 64 13.44 1.11 0.63
N ALA A 65 12.70 1.83 -0.22
CA ALA A 65 12.36 3.24 -0.01
C ALA A 65 11.59 3.45 1.29
N HIS A 66 10.62 2.56 1.60
CA HIS A 66 9.91 2.57 2.87
C HIS A 66 10.84 2.43 4.08
N LEU A 67 11.78 1.48 4.04
CA LEU A 67 12.75 1.28 5.12
C LEU A 67 13.68 2.48 5.28
N LYS A 68 14.20 3.01 4.16
CA LYS A 68 15.07 4.19 4.16
C LYS A 68 14.36 5.39 4.78
N ALA A 69 13.14 5.70 4.35
CA ALA A 69 12.36 6.81 4.87
C ALA A 69 12.01 6.69 6.36
N ARG A 70 11.95 5.46 6.91
CA ARG A 70 11.63 5.23 8.31
C ARG A 70 12.87 5.17 9.22
N TYR A 71 13.99 4.67 8.73
CA TYR A 71 15.12 4.27 9.57
C TYR A 71 16.46 4.92 9.22
N LEU A 72 16.59 5.56 8.05
CA LEU A 72 17.79 6.35 7.75
C LEU A 72 17.54 7.82 8.15
N PRO A 73 18.44 8.43 8.93
CA PRO A 73 18.36 9.86 9.19
C PRO A 73 18.48 10.67 7.89
N GLU A 74 17.76 11.78 7.81
CA GLU A 74 18.07 12.82 6.82
C GLU A 74 19.47 13.37 7.15
N ALA A 75 20.34 13.46 6.13
CA ALA A 75 21.70 13.96 6.28
C ALA A 75 21.72 15.49 6.41
#